data_AF-A0A7S9HBS7-F1
#
_entry.id   AF-A0A7S9HBS7-F1
#
_cell.length_a   1.000
_cell.length_b   1.000
_cell.length_c   1.000
_cell.angle_alpha   90.00
_cell.angle_beta   90.00
_cell.angle_gamma   90.00
#
_symmetry.space_group_name_H-M   'P 1'
#
loop_
_entity.id
_entity.type
_entity.pdbx_description
1 polymer ?
#
loop_
_entity_poly.entity_id
_entity_poly.type
_entity_poly.pdbx_seq_one_letter_code
_entity_poly.pdbx_strand_id
1 'polypeptide(L)'
;MILASFHQYVAQKMQQNPHNENLNDLLQPSIIVEAISTDLALLGIKSPALRFDAGLASDNMADMVAAAYVWMGSSMGAKVLHHWLQQHDYQHLPTHYYAHMRTLGRQWRTFMQQADLLAQQHHISQQRCVNSANALFNELIAGAGRCAPGEE
;
A
#
# COMPACT_ATOMS: atom_id res chain seq x y z
N MET A 1 11.24 4.20 -4.38
CA MET A 1 11.15 5.08 -3.18
C MET A 1 9.71 5.47 -2.85
N ILE A 2 8.90 6.02 -3.77
CA ILE A 2 7.51 6.43 -3.48
C ILE A 2 6.62 5.30 -2.92
N LEU A 3 6.78 4.09 -3.45
CA LEU A 3 6.06 2.89 -2.99
C LEU A 3 6.33 2.59 -1.51
N ALA A 4 7.58 2.73 -1.07
CA ALA A 4 7.97 2.52 0.32
C ALA A 4 7.32 3.57 1.23
N SER A 5 7.37 4.84 0.83
CA SER A 5 6.74 5.94 1.56
C SER A 5 5.23 5.76 1.70
N PHE A 6 4.55 5.31 0.64
CA PHE A 6 3.12 4.99 0.69
C PHE A 6 2.80 3.88 1.71
N HIS A 7 3.51 2.74 1.66
CA HIS A 7 3.25 1.63 2.58
C HIS A 7 3.59 2.00 4.03
N GLN A 8 4.67 2.76 4.26
CA GLN A 8 5.01 3.27 5.59
C GLN A 8 3.94 4.23 6.12
N TYR A 9 3.46 5.15 5.28
CA TYR A 9 2.40 6.07 5.64
C TYR A 9 1.12 5.33 6.04
N VAL A 10 0.64 4.41 5.19
CA VAL A 10 -0.58 3.64 5.49
C VAL A 10 -0.39 2.77 6.73
N ALA A 11 0.75 2.08 6.87
CA ALA A 11 1.03 1.26 8.05
C ALA A 11 0.99 2.09 9.34
N GLN A 12 1.59 3.29 9.33
CA GLN A 12 1.55 4.20 10.47
C GLN A 12 0.13 4.65 10.80
N LYS A 13 -0.67 5.04 9.78
CA LYS A 13 -2.06 5.45 9.99
C LYS A 13 -2.90 4.30 10.54
N MET A 14 -2.68 3.08 10.06
CA MET A 14 -3.39 1.91 10.53
C MET A 14 -3.01 1.52 11.95
N GLN A 15 -1.74 1.60 12.32
CA GLN A 15 -1.28 1.33 13.70
C GLN A 15 -1.92 2.28 14.72
N GLN A 16 -2.29 3.49 14.30
CA GLN A 16 -2.91 4.51 15.15
C GLN A 16 -4.42 4.36 15.31
N ASN A 17 -5.07 3.50 14.53
CA ASN A 17 -6.51 3.27 14.61
C ASN A 17 -6.80 1.97 15.36
N PRO A 18 -7.49 1.99 16.51
CA PRO A 18 -7.78 0.77 17.27
C PRO A 18 -8.91 -0.09 16.68
N HIS A 19 -9.66 0.40 15.69
CA HIS A 19 -10.85 -0.25 15.13
C HIS A 19 -10.58 -1.00 13.83
N ASN A 20 -9.33 -1.15 13.41
CA ASN A 20 -8.97 -1.74 12.13
C ASN A 20 -8.20 -3.08 12.24
N GLU A 21 -8.30 -3.77 13.38
CA GLU A 21 -7.59 -5.05 13.64
C GLU A 21 -7.77 -6.05 12.48
N ASN A 22 -9.01 -6.25 12.02
CA ASN A 22 -9.32 -7.11 10.87
C ASN A 22 -8.62 -6.66 9.58
N LEU A 23 -8.44 -5.36 9.38
CA LEU A 23 -7.71 -4.84 8.21
C LEU A 23 -6.20 -5.07 8.38
N ASN A 24 -5.65 -4.86 9.59
CA ASN A 24 -4.23 -5.13 9.85
C ASN A 24 -3.86 -6.59 9.59
N ASP A 25 -4.70 -7.54 10.02
CA ASP A 25 -4.47 -8.97 9.79
C ASP A 25 -4.47 -9.33 8.30
N LEU A 26 -5.38 -8.74 7.52
CA LEU A 26 -5.49 -8.98 6.08
C LEU A 26 -4.33 -8.35 5.30
N LEU A 27 -3.94 -7.12 5.64
CA LEU A 27 -2.94 -6.36 4.88
C LEU A 27 -1.50 -6.69 5.27
N GLN A 28 -1.30 -7.23 6.48
CA GLN A 28 0.00 -7.57 7.05
C GLN A 28 1.04 -6.43 6.96
N PRO A 29 0.74 -5.20 7.44
CA PRO A 29 1.58 -4.03 7.17
C PRO A 29 3.05 -4.19 7.57
N SER A 30 3.30 -4.80 8.73
CA SER A 30 4.66 -5.03 9.26
C SER A 30 5.50 -5.88 8.30
N ILE A 31 4.94 -6.98 7.79
CA ILE A 31 5.62 -7.90 6.88
C ILE A 31 5.93 -7.19 5.55
N ILE A 32 4.99 -6.40 5.04
CA ILE A 32 5.18 -5.67 3.78
C ILE A 32 6.23 -4.57 3.92
N VAL A 33 6.20 -3.79 4.99
CA VAL A 33 7.19 -2.73 5.24
C VAL A 33 8.60 -3.33 5.44
N GLU A 34 8.70 -4.46 6.11
CA GLU A 34 9.96 -5.20 6.25
C GLU A 34 10.46 -5.73 4.89
N ALA A 35 9.60 -6.35 4.10
CA ALA A 35 9.95 -6.84 2.76
C ALA A 35 10.47 -5.71 1.84
N ILE A 36 9.83 -4.54 1.86
CA ILE A 36 10.30 -3.35 1.14
C ILE A 36 11.66 -2.90 1.67
N SER A 37 11.84 -2.88 3.00
CA SER A 37 13.10 -2.44 3.61
C SER A 37 14.27 -3.38 3.23
N THR A 38 14.02 -4.69 3.18
CA THR A 38 14.98 -5.68 2.69
C THR A 38 15.33 -5.46 1.22
N ASP A 39 14.33 -5.30 0.34
CA ASP A 39 14.57 -5.03 -1.08
C ASP A 39 15.40 -3.74 -1.27
N LEU A 40 15.08 -2.67 -0.55
CA LEU A 40 15.83 -1.40 -0.61
C LEU A 40 17.27 -1.56 -0.14
N ALA A 41 17.50 -2.31 0.94
CA ALA A 41 18.84 -2.56 1.46
C ALA A 41 19.69 -3.36 0.46
N LEU A 42 19.12 -4.39 -0.16
CA LEU A 42 19.77 -5.18 -1.21
C LEU A 42 20.08 -4.35 -2.47
N LEU A 43 19.25 -3.34 -2.77
CA LEU A 43 19.48 -2.38 -3.84
C LEU A 43 20.47 -1.25 -3.44
N GLY A 44 20.99 -1.24 -2.22
CA GLY A 44 21.89 -0.19 -1.73
C GLY A 44 21.22 1.16 -1.44
N ILE A 45 19.89 1.20 -1.36
CA ILE A 45 19.10 2.42 -1.13
C ILE A 45 18.92 2.62 0.38
N LYS A 46 19.62 3.62 0.94
CA LYS A 46 19.71 3.83 2.40
C LYS A 46 18.49 4.49 3.05
N SER A 47 17.62 5.15 2.31
CA SER A 47 16.37 5.71 2.87
C SER A 47 15.36 6.08 1.76
N PRO A 48 14.10 5.67 1.87
CA PRO A 48 13.03 6.19 1.01
C PRO A 48 12.59 7.57 1.54
N ALA A 49 13.41 8.60 1.35
CA ALA A 49 13.15 9.94 1.89
C ALA A 49 12.11 10.76 1.08
N LEU A 50 11.14 10.10 0.43
CA LEU A 50 10.01 10.81 -0.17
C LEU A 50 8.95 11.02 0.91
N ARG A 51 8.65 12.28 1.22
CA ARG A 51 7.48 12.62 2.01
C ARG A 51 6.23 12.14 1.28
N PHE A 52 5.37 11.40 1.97
CA PHE A 52 4.07 10.96 1.49
C PHE A 52 3.03 11.36 2.53
N ASP A 53 2.04 12.15 2.12
CA ASP A 53 0.94 12.55 3.00
C ASP A 53 -0.32 12.82 2.17
N ALA A 54 -1.31 11.92 2.30
CA ALA A 54 -2.59 12.04 1.63
C ALA A 54 -3.68 12.66 2.52
N GLY A 55 -3.32 13.26 3.66
CA GLY A 55 -4.27 13.91 4.56
C GLY A 55 -5.25 12.98 5.27
N LEU A 56 -4.92 11.69 5.41
CA LEU A 56 -5.77 10.71 6.10
C LEU A 56 -5.83 10.98 7.62
N ALA A 57 -7.03 10.91 8.18
CA ALA A 57 -7.25 10.96 9.61
C ALA A 57 -7.24 9.54 10.18
N SER A 58 -6.28 9.25 11.07
CA SER A 58 -6.10 7.91 11.63
C SER A 58 -7.29 7.45 12.47
N ASP A 59 -8.08 8.36 13.03
CA ASP A 59 -9.29 8.06 13.81
C ASP A 59 -10.54 7.84 12.93
N ASN A 60 -10.44 8.02 11.61
CA ASN A 60 -11.58 7.89 10.71
C ASN A 60 -11.58 6.57 9.93
N MET A 61 -12.62 5.75 10.14
CA MET A 61 -12.72 4.45 9.48
C MET A 61 -12.94 4.51 7.96
N ALA A 62 -13.51 5.59 7.42
CA ALA A 62 -13.59 5.77 5.97
C ALA A 62 -12.19 5.90 5.35
N ASP A 63 -11.30 6.63 6.02
CA ASP A 63 -9.91 6.81 5.59
C ASP A 63 -9.15 5.49 5.71
N MET A 64 -9.40 4.68 6.75
CA MET A 64 -8.74 3.39 6.93
C MET A 64 -9.18 2.36 5.90
N VAL A 65 -10.48 2.29 5.59
CA VAL A 65 -11.01 1.41 4.54
C VAL A 65 -10.51 1.85 3.16
N ALA A 66 -10.46 3.15 2.89
CA ALA A 66 -9.89 3.68 1.65
C ALA A 66 -8.39 3.34 1.51
N ALA A 67 -7.61 3.49 2.58
CA ALA A 67 -6.19 3.13 2.60
C ALA A 67 -5.98 1.63 2.35
N ALA A 68 -6.79 0.78 3.01
CA ALA A 68 -6.78 -0.66 2.81
C ALA A 68 -7.14 -1.04 1.38
N TYR A 69 -8.12 -0.37 0.77
CA TYR A 69 -8.48 -0.57 -0.63
C TYR A 69 -7.30 -0.28 -1.57
N VAL A 70 -6.64 0.87 -1.43
CA VAL A 70 -5.49 1.23 -2.28
C VAL A 70 -4.30 0.29 -2.05
N TRP A 71 -4.06 -0.11 -0.80
CA TRP A 71 -3.06 -1.12 -0.45
C TRP A 71 -3.34 -2.45 -1.16
N MET A 72 -4.56 -2.97 -1.05
CA MET A 72 -4.96 -4.20 -1.72
C MET A 72 -4.88 -4.09 -3.25
N GLY A 73 -5.15 -2.90 -3.82
CA GLY A 73 -4.93 -2.62 -5.24
C GLY A 73 -3.49 -2.91 -5.68
N SER A 74 -2.50 -2.64 -4.82
CA SER A 74 -1.09 -2.91 -5.10
C SER A 74 -0.78 -4.41 -5.27
N SER A 75 -1.58 -5.31 -4.69
CA SER A 75 -1.41 -6.77 -4.82
C SER A 75 -1.62 -7.28 -6.26
N MET A 76 -2.56 -6.66 -7.00
CA MET A 76 -2.86 -7.03 -8.38
C MET A 76 -1.72 -6.62 -9.31
N GLY A 77 -1.22 -5.39 -9.15
CA GLY A 77 -0.03 -4.92 -9.87
C GLY A 77 1.21 -5.75 -9.53
N ALA A 78 1.39 -6.08 -8.24
CA ALA A 78 2.51 -6.90 -7.78
C ALA A 78 2.53 -8.30 -8.40
N LYS A 79 1.36 -8.93 -8.64
CA LYS A 79 1.30 -10.23 -9.31
C LYS A 79 1.88 -10.17 -10.73
N VAL A 80 1.54 -9.13 -11.49
CA VAL A 80 2.04 -8.94 -12.86
C VAL A 80 3.54 -8.63 -12.84
N LEU A 81 3.96 -7.68 -12.01
CA LEU A 81 5.37 -7.26 -11.91
C LEU A 81 6.27 -8.39 -11.39
N HIS A 82 5.81 -9.16 -10.41
CA HIS A 82 6.55 -10.34 -9.96
C HIS A 82 6.78 -11.33 -11.10
N HIS A 83 5.76 -11.62 -11.91
CA HIS A 83 5.93 -12.56 -13.02
C HIS A 83 6.97 -12.06 -14.02
N TRP A 84 6.93 -10.77 -14.35
CA TRP A 84 7.91 -10.14 -15.24
C TRP A 84 9.34 -10.17 -14.67
N LEU A 85 9.51 -9.89 -13.37
CA LEU A 85 10.81 -9.92 -12.71
C LEU A 85 11.46 -11.32 -12.61
N GLN A 86 10.70 -12.39 -12.86
CA GLN A 86 11.25 -13.75 -12.90
C GLN A 86 11.87 -14.12 -14.26
N GLN A 87 11.74 -13.25 -15.28
CA GLN A 87 12.40 -13.44 -16.57
C GLN A 87 13.93 -13.34 -16.41
N HIS A 88 14.68 -14.09 -17.23
CA HIS A 88 16.13 -14.28 -17.08
C HIS A 88 16.93 -12.99 -16.85
N ASP A 89 16.54 -11.89 -17.49
CA ASP A 89 17.26 -10.63 -17.42
C ASP A 89 17.10 -9.88 -16.09
N TYR A 90 16.09 -10.24 -15.27
CA TYR A 90 15.73 -9.52 -14.04
C TYR A 90 15.84 -10.34 -12.76
N GLN A 91 16.24 -11.62 -12.84
CA GLN A 91 16.32 -12.53 -11.68
C GLN A 91 17.31 -12.09 -10.60
N HIS A 92 18.25 -11.20 -10.93
CA HIS A 92 19.20 -10.63 -9.99
C HIS A 92 18.57 -9.55 -9.08
N LEU A 93 17.39 -9.03 -9.42
CA LEU A 93 16.71 -8.01 -8.63
C LEU A 93 16.00 -8.64 -7.43
N PRO A 94 16.03 -8.00 -6.25
CA PRO A 94 15.30 -8.48 -5.09
C PRO A 94 13.79 -8.27 -5.30
N THR A 95 13.00 -9.27 -4.91
CA THR A 95 11.55 -9.30 -5.16
C THR A 95 10.73 -9.62 -3.91
N HIS A 96 11.26 -9.40 -2.71
CA HIS A 96 10.58 -9.77 -1.47
C HIS A 96 9.21 -9.08 -1.36
N TYR A 97 9.14 -7.78 -1.62
CA TYR A 97 7.88 -7.02 -1.62
C TYR A 97 6.85 -7.62 -2.57
N TYR A 98 7.22 -7.79 -3.84
CA TYR A 98 6.31 -8.30 -4.86
C TYR A 98 5.90 -9.75 -4.59
N ALA A 99 6.80 -10.55 -3.99
CA ALA A 99 6.54 -11.95 -3.64
C ALA A 99 5.51 -12.06 -2.52
N HIS A 100 5.53 -11.15 -1.55
CA HIS A 100 4.50 -11.09 -0.50
C HIS A 100 3.20 -10.49 -1.03
N MET A 101 3.25 -9.30 -1.65
CA MET A 101 2.05 -8.58 -2.10
C MET A 101 1.19 -9.39 -3.08
N ARG A 102 1.79 -10.16 -4.00
CA ARG A 102 1.01 -10.99 -4.93
C ARG A 102 0.14 -12.03 -4.21
N THR A 103 0.51 -12.44 -2.98
CA THR A 103 -0.26 -13.43 -2.21
C THR A 103 -1.46 -12.79 -1.52
N LEU A 104 -1.36 -11.52 -1.10
CA LEU A 104 -2.46 -10.78 -0.49
C LEU A 104 -3.65 -10.62 -1.44
N GLY A 105 -3.43 -10.60 -2.76
CA GLY A 105 -4.51 -10.53 -3.75
C GLY A 105 -5.53 -11.67 -3.65
N ARG A 106 -5.15 -12.83 -3.06
CA ARG A 106 -6.08 -13.94 -2.79
C ARG A 106 -7.12 -13.58 -1.72
N GLN A 107 -6.80 -12.63 -0.85
CA GLN A 107 -7.65 -12.18 0.23
C GLN A 107 -8.65 -11.09 -0.21
N TRP A 108 -8.67 -10.69 -1.50
CA TRP A 108 -9.52 -9.60 -2.00
C TRP A 108 -11.00 -9.78 -1.65
N ARG A 109 -11.55 -10.99 -1.81
CA ARG A 109 -12.95 -11.28 -1.48
C ARG A 109 -13.22 -11.12 0.02
N THR A 110 -12.33 -11.62 0.86
CA THR A 110 -12.40 -11.48 2.31
C THR A 110 -12.31 -10.01 2.72
N PHE A 111 -11.39 -9.26 2.11
CA PHE A 111 -11.27 -7.82 2.30
C PHE A 111 -12.57 -7.09 1.98
N MET A 112 -13.21 -7.36 0.83
CA MET A 112 -14.48 -6.70 0.48
C MET A 112 -15.57 -6.97 1.52
N GLN A 113 -15.71 -8.22 1.98
CA GLN A 113 -16.68 -8.58 3.03
C GLN A 113 -16.41 -7.85 4.35
N GLN A 114 -15.14 -7.73 4.75
CA GLN A 114 -14.76 -6.97 5.94
C GLN A 114 -14.97 -5.47 5.78
N ALA A 115 -14.67 -4.92 4.60
CA ALA A 115 -14.91 -3.52 4.30
C ALA A 115 -16.41 -3.18 4.37
N ASP A 116 -17.27 -4.04 3.84
CA ASP A 116 -18.74 -3.88 3.93
C ASP A 116 -19.23 -3.94 5.38
N LEU A 117 -18.71 -4.88 6.18
CA LEU A 117 -19.04 -4.98 7.60
C LEU A 117 -18.64 -3.72 8.36
N LEU A 118 -17.40 -3.26 8.16
CA LEU A 118 -16.91 -2.02 8.79
C LEU A 118 -17.71 -0.80 8.33
N ALA A 119 -18.13 -0.78 7.06
CA ALA A 119 -18.97 0.30 6.53
C ALA A 119 -20.32 0.38 7.25
N GLN A 120 -20.94 -0.76 7.54
CA GLN A 120 -22.17 -0.84 8.31
C GLN A 120 -21.96 -0.46 9.78
N GLN A 121 -20.92 -1.00 10.42
CA GLN A 121 -20.64 -0.81 11.85
C GLN A 121 -20.28 0.63 12.21
N HIS A 122 -19.52 1.30 11.34
CA HIS A 122 -18.99 2.64 11.60
C HIS A 122 -19.71 3.75 10.82
N HIS A 123 -20.82 3.43 10.14
CA HIS A 123 -21.56 4.37 9.29
C HIS A 123 -20.63 5.14 8.32
N ILE A 124 -19.78 4.39 7.63
CA ILE A 124 -18.72 4.95 6.78
C ILE A 124 -19.33 5.80 5.66
N SER A 125 -18.82 7.02 5.52
CA SER A 125 -19.18 7.89 4.38
C SER A 125 -18.50 7.40 3.11
N GLN A 126 -19.29 6.92 2.16
CA GLN A 126 -18.82 6.52 0.83
C GLN A 126 -18.05 7.66 0.14
N GLN A 127 -18.58 8.89 0.20
CA GLN A 127 -17.92 10.05 -0.41
C GLN A 127 -16.54 10.29 0.19
N ARG A 128 -16.39 10.12 1.51
CA ARG A 128 -15.08 10.24 2.17
C ARG A 128 -14.14 9.12 1.73
N CYS A 129 -14.60 7.87 1.64
CA CYS A 129 -13.77 6.77 1.12
C CYS A 129 -13.22 7.09 -0.28
N VAL A 130 -14.08 7.56 -1.19
CA VAL A 130 -13.69 7.92 -2.55
C VAL A 130 -12.66 9.06 -2.53
N ASN A 131 -12.90 10.11 -1.75
CA ASN A 131 -11.98 11.24 -1.64
C ASN A 131 -10.61 10.81 -1.10
N SER A 132 -10.60 9.99 -0.05
CA SER A 132 -9.38 9.50 0.59
C SER A 132 -8.59 8.54 -0.31
N ALA A 133 -9.27 7.67 -1.06
CA ALA A 133 -8.63 6.81 -2.06
C ALA A 133 -8.02 7.65 -3.21
N ASN A 134 -8.75 8.65 -3.70
CA ASN A 134 -8.24 9.56 -4.73
C ASN A 134 -7.05 10.39 -4.22
N ALA A 135 -7.05 10.84 -2.97
CA ALA A 135 -5.92 11.55 -2.38
C ALA A 135 -4.65 10.67 -2.36
N LEU A 136 -4.80 9.40 -1.96
CA LEU A 136 -3.70 8.43 -2.01
C LEU A 136 -3.17 8.20 -3.43
N PHE A 137 -4.07 8.02 -4.41
CA PHE A 137 -3.67 7.86 -5.81
C PHE A 137 -2.99 9.11 -6.36
N ASN A 138 -3.49 10.30 -6.04
CA ASN A 138 -2.87 11.55 -6.46
C ASN A 138 -1.45 11.70 -5.92
N GLU A 139 -1.21 11.36 -4.65
CA GLU A 139 0.13 11.37 -4.07
C GLU A 139 1.06 10.31 -4.69
N LEU A 140 0.53 9.11 -4.99
CA LEU A 140 1.28 8.08 -5.71
C LEU A 140 1.69 8.55 -7.12
N ILE A 141 0.77 9.16 -7.86
CA ILE A 141 1.00 9.68 -9.22
C ILE A 141 2.01 10.83 -9.17
N ALA A 142 1.79 11.82 -8.30
CA ALA A 142 2.68 12.96 -8.16
C ALA A 142 4.09 12.53 -7.71
N GLY A 143 4.17 11.57 -6.79
CA GLY A 143 5.43 11.00 -6.35
C GLY A 143 6.16 10.21 -7.42
N ALA A 144 5.45 9.46 -8.26
CA ALA A 144 6.04 8.77 -9.41
C ALA A 144 6.59 9.78 -10.44
N GLY A 145 5.87 10.86 -10.72
CA GLY A 145 6.33 11.95 -11.59
C GLY A 145 7.63 12.61 -11.10
N ARG A 146 7.80 12.77 -9.78
CA ARG A 146 9.04 13.27 -9.17
C ARG A 146 10.21 12.27 -9.23
N CYS A 147 9.94 10.99 -9.47
CA CYS A 147 10.96 9.94 -9.60
C CYS A 147 11.35 9.65 -11.05
N ALA A 148 10.63 10.18 -12.04
CA ALA A 148 11.06 10.10 -13.42
C ALA A 148 12.34 10.95 -13.57
N PRO A 149 13.38 10.45 -14.26
CA PRO A 149 14.53 11.30 -14.58
C PRO A 149 14.01 12.52 -15.36
N GLY A 150 14.40 13.71 -14.91
CA GLY A 150 14.15 14.92 -15.67
C GLY A 150 14.75 14.77 -17.06
N GLU A 151 13.98 15.14 -18.08
CA GLU A 151 14.56 15.54 -19.36
C GLU A 151 15.37 16.84 -19.10
N GLU A 152 16.61 16.69 -18.65
CA GLU A 152 17.63 17.75 -18.67
C GLU A 152 18.78 17.35 -19.60
#